data_AF-A0A523Z308-F1
#
_entry.id   AF-A0A523Z308-F1
#
_cell.length_a   1.000
_cell.length_b   1.000
_cell.length_c   1.000
_cell.angle_alpha   90.00
_cell.angle_beta   90.00
_cell.angle_gamma   90.00
#
_symmetry.space_group_name_H-M   'P 1'
#
loop_
_entity.id
_entity.type
_entity.pdbx_description
1 polymer ?
#
loop_
_entity_poly.entity_id
_entity_poly.type
_entity_poly.pdbx_seq_one_letter_code
_entity_poly.pdbx_strand_id
1 'polypeptide(L)'
;IPHEYFYRLIDGVETDLTVRRYGTFEELKRYCYLVASVVGLISIEIFGYRGGEQARRHAADLGIALQLTNILRDVQEDLQRDRIYLPLDELARFGYAEDDLREGVTNDAFQRLMAFQAGRAGQYFESGRRLLPYLSRRARACVGVMAGIYSTILDDIQREPETVLRRRVSLSAGQKLALAGRELVRSLVL
;
A
#
# COMPACT_ATOMS: atom_id res chain seq x y z
N ILE A 1 -3.58 -2.04 -23.50
CA ILE A 1 -3.77 -2.71 -22.18
C ILE A 1 -3.92 -4.21 -22.39
N PRO A 2 -3.01 -5.04 -21.88
CA PRO A 2 -3.13 -6.50 -21.91
C PRO A 2 -4.39 -6.98 -21.17
N HIS A 3 -5.20 -7.85 -21.81
CA HIS A 3 -6.44 -8.36 -21.20
C HIS A 3 -6.20 -9.21 -19.95
N GLU A 4 -5.04 -9.88 -19.89
CA GLU A 4 -4.63 -10.70 -18.75
C GLU A 4 -4.64 -9.93 -17.42
N TYR A 5 -4.37 -8.63 -17.45
CA TYR A 5 -4.43 -7.80 -16.25
C TYR A 5 -5.85 -7.75 -15.65
N PHE A 6 -6.90 -7.71 -16.47
CA PHE A 6 -8.26 -7.71 -15.94
C PHE A 6 -8.61 -9.05 -15.30
N TYR A 7 -8.21 -10.17 -15.91
CA TYR A 7 -8.41 -11.50 -15.33
C TYR A 7 -7.66 -11.66 -14.00
N ARG A 8 -6.39 -11.23 -13.93
CA ARG A 8 -5.62 -11.24 -12.68
C ARG A 8 -6.25 -10.39 -11.57
N LEU A 9 -6.84 -9.24 -11.93
CA LEU A 9 -7.56 -8.42 -10.96
C LEU A 9 -8.81 -9.14 -10.45
N ILE A 10 -9.58 -9.79 -11.34
CA ILE A 10 -10.74 -10.60 -10.96
C ILE A 10 -10.30 -11.73 -10.03
N ASP A 11 -9.27 -12.49 -10.38
CA ASP A 11 -8.73 -13.56 -9.53
C ASP A 11 -8.32 -13.02 -8.15
N GLY A 12 -7.69 -11.84 -8.10
CA GLY A 12 -7.33 -11.18 -6.85
C GLY A 12 -8.53 -10.84 -5.99
N VAL A 13 -9.56 -10.23 -6.57
CA VAL A 13 -10.79 -9.88 -5.84
C VAL A 13 -11.57 -11.13 -5.43
N GLU A 14 -11.54 -12.22 -6.20
CA GLU A 14 -12.13 -13.49 -5.81
C GLU A 14 -11.47 -14.10 -4.58
N THR A 15 -10.14 -13.92 -4.40
CA THR A 15 -9.47 -14.41 -3.18
C THR A 15 -10.01 -13.75 -1.91
N ASP A 16 -10.55 -12.53 -1.99
CA ASP A 16 -11.21 -11.90 -0.84
C ASP A 16 -12.43 -12.72 -0.37
N LEU A 17 -13.04 -13.56 -1.19
CA LEU A 17 -14.19 -14.37 -0.78
C LEU A 17 -13.78 -15.56 0.11
N THR A 18 -12.54 -16.03 -0.01
CA THR A 18 -12.11 -17.31 0.58
C THR A 18 -10.94 -17.18 1.54
N VAL A 19 -10.04 -16.22 1.33
CA VAL A 19 -8.81 -16.05 2.11
C VAL A 19 -9.00 -14.99 3.18
N ARG A 20 -8.71 -15.35 4.43
CA ARG A 20 -8.84 -14.44 5.58
C ARG A 20 -7.52 -14.18 6.31
N ARG A 21 -6.53 -15.05 6.10
CA ARG A 21 -5.20 -15.00 6.73
C ARG A 21 -4.15 -15.35 5.68
N TYR A 22 -2.97 -14.75 5.82
CA TYR A 22 -1.81 -15.01 4.95
C TYR A 22 -0.70 -15.62 5.80
N GLY A 23 -0.21 -16.79 5.40
CA GLY A 23 0.83 -17.50 6.15
C GLY A 23 2.17 -16.79 6.09
N THR A 24 2.49 -16.18 4.94
CA THR A 24 3.77 -15.51 4.68
C THR A 24 3.61 -14.18 3.95
N PHE A 25 4.64 -13.35 3.99
CA PHE A 25 4.66 -12.12 3.21
C PHE A 25 4.58 -12.36 1.70
N GLU A 26 5.13 -13.45 1.16
CA GLU A 26 5.05 -13.71 -0.29
C GLU A 26 3.62 -14.00 -0.75
N GLU A 27 2.82 -14.68 0.08
CA GLU A 27 1.39 -14.85 -0.19
C GLU A 27 0.66 -13.50 -0.16
N LEU A 28 0.90 -12.69 0.87
CA LEU A 28 0.32 -11.34 0.96
C LEU A 28 0.74 -10.46 -0.22
N LYS A 29 2.01 -10.50 -0.60
CA LYS A 29 2.55 -9.73 -1.72
C LYS A 29 1.91 -10.16 -3.03
N ARG A 30 1.66 -11.46 -3.24
CA ARG A 30 0.91 -11.95 -4.40
C ARG A 30 -0.50 -11.38 -4.42
N TYR A 31 -1.19 -11.35 -3.27
CA TYR A 31 -2.49 -10.68 -3.16
C TYR A 31 -2.39 -9.19 -3.52
N CYS A 32 -1.46 -8.44 -2.91
CA CYS A 32 -1.23 -7.03 -3.23
C CYS A 32 -0.94 -6.79 -4.72
N TYR A 33 -0.20 -7.71 -5.35
CA TYR A 33 0.06 -7.63 -6.79
C TYR A 33 -1.24 -7.70 -7.59
N LEU A 34 -2.08 -8.69 -7.31
CA LEU A 34 -3.34 -8.90 -8.04
C LEU A 34 -4.32 -7.75 -7.83
N VAL A 35 -4.50 -7.26 -6.60
CA VAL A 35 -5.54 -6.26 -6.30
C VAL A 35 -5.08 -4.81 -6.48
N ALA A 36 -3.77 -4.53 -6.55
CA ALA A 36 -3.26 -3.16 -6.64
C ALA A 36 -2.18 -2.94 -7.69
N SER A 37 -1.14 -3.79 -7.78
CA SER A 37 -0.10 -3.62 -8.82
C SER A 37 -0.66 -3.73 -10.22
N VAL A 38 -1.56 -4.69 -10.44
CA VAL A 38 -2.26 -4.87 -11.72
C VAL A 38 -3.07 -3.64 -12.09
N VAL A 39 -3.73 -2.98 -11.14
CA VAL A 39 -4.43 -1.69 -11.36
C VAL A 39 -3.44 -0.61 -11.78
N GLY A 40 -2.27 -0.54 -11.16
CA GLY A 40 -1.18 0.36 -11.56
C GLY A 40 -0.69 0.09 -12.98
N LEU A 41 -0.51 -1.19 -13.36
CA LEU A 41 -0.11 -1.61 -14.70
C LEU A 41 -1.16 -1.24 -15.75
N ILE A 42 -2.45 -1.44 -15.47
CA ILE A 42 -3.54 -0.98 -16.33
C ILE A 42 -3.52 0.54 -16.48
N SER A 43 -3.31 1.27 -15.38
CA SER A 43 -3.33 2.73 -15.36
C SER A 43 -2.24 3.35 -16.23
N ILE A 44 -1.00 2.83 -16.15
CA ILE A 44 0.10 3.37 -16.97
C ILE A 44 -0.11 3.13 -18.47
N GLU A 45 -0.78 2.03 -18.86
CA GLU A 45 -1.14 1.77 -20.26
C GLU A 45 -2.14 2.81 -20.80
N ILE A 46 -3.02 3.34 -19.94
CA ILE A 46 -3.95 4.41 -20.28
C ILE A 46 -3.22 5.75 -20.37
N PHE A 47 -2.33 6.03 -19.42
CA PHE A 47 -1.62 7.31 -19.34
C PHE A 47 -0.55 7.48 -20.43
N GLY A 48 -0.04 6.37 -20.95
CA GLY A 48 1.18 6.33 -21.74
C GLY A 48 2.42 6.52 -20.85
N TYR A 49 3.47 5.74 -21.13
CA TYR A 49 4.71 5.78 -20.35
C TYR A 49 5.93 5.46 -21.23
N ARG A 50 7.11 5.86 -20.76
CA ARG A 50 8.42 5.53 -21.37
C ARG A 50 9.19 4.53 -20.51
N GLY A 51 10.29 3.98 -21.01
CA GLY A 51 11.16 3.09 -20.21
C GLY A 51 10.73 1.61 -20.14
N GLY A 52 9.62 1.25 -20.80
CA GLY A 52 9.22 -0.13 -21.01
C GLY A 52 9.12 -0.94 -19.71
N GLU A 53 9.90 -2.00 -19.60
CA GLU A 53 9.85 -2.91 -18.45
C GLU A 53 10.20 -2.25 -17.12
N GLN A 54 11.09 -1.26 -17.11
CA GLN A 54 11.48 -0.57 -15.86
C GLN A 54 10.31 0.21 -15.27
N ALA A 55 9.56 0.94 -16.11
CA ALA A 55 8.38 1.66 -15.67
C ALA A 55 7.27 0.72 -15.16
N ARG A 56 7.08 -0.44 -15.81
CA ARG A 56 6.14 -1.47 -15.32
C ARG A 56 6.52 -2.01 -13.95
N ARG A 57 7.81 -2.27 -13.70
CA ARG A 57 8.30 -2.71 -12.39
C ARG A 57 8.03 -1.65 -11.31
N HIS A 58 8.35 -0.38 -11.58
CA HIS A 58 8.07 0.69 -10.62
C HIS A 58 6.56 0.91 -10.40
N ALA A 59 5.73 0.74 -11.44
CA ALA A 59 4.28 0.78 -11.27
C ALA A 59 3.76 -0.37 -10.40
N ALA A 60 4.30 -1.58 -10.59
CA ALA A 60 3.95 -2.72 -9.75
C ALA A 60 4.37 -2.49 -8.29
N ASP A 61 5.60 -2.01 -8.06
CA ASP A 61 6.10 -1.69 -6.71
C ASP A 61 5.26 -0.61 -6.03
N LEU A 62 4.87 0.44 -6.77
CA LEU A 62 4.00 1.48 -6.23
C LEU A 62 2.63 0.89 -5.83
N GLY A 63 2.06 -0.01 -6.64
CA GLY A 63 0.83 -0.71 -6.28
C GLY A 63 0.96 -1.53 -4.99
N ILE A 64 2.08 -2.24 -4.80
CA ILE A 64 2.36 -2.96 -3.55
C ILE A 64 2.43 -1.97 -2.39
N ALA A 65 3.18 -0.87 -2.53
CA ALA A 65 3.33 0.15 -1.49
C ALA A 65 1.96 0.68 -1.02
N LEU A 66 1.10 1.07 -1.98
CA LEU A 66 -0.23 1.60 -1.71
C LEU A 66 -1.10 0.58 -0.98
N GLN A 67 -1.07 -0.69 -1.39
CA GLN A 67 -1.89 -1.74 -0.78
C GLN A 67 -1.37 -2.15 0.60
N LEU A 68 -0.06 -2.21 0.81
CA LEU A 68 0.48 -2.43 2.16
C LEU A 68 0.07 -1.30 3.09
N THR A 69 0.09 -0.05 2.63
CA THR A 69 -0.44 1.08 3.43
C THR A 69 -1.95 0.97 3.68
N ASN A 70 -2.76 0.46 2.73
CA ASN A 70 -4.17 0.14 2.99
C ASN A 70 -4.31 -0.84 4.15
N ILE A 71 -3.62 -1.97 4.04
CA ILE A 71 -3.63 -3.02 5.07
C ILE A 71 -3.24 -2.45 6.44
N LEU A 72 -2.18 -1.64 6.51
CA LEU A 72 -1.72 -1.10 7.78
C LEU A 72 -2.68 -0.06 8.37
N ARG A 73 -3.36 0.75 7.55
CA ARG A 73 -4.25 1.79 8.05
C ARG A 73 -5.65 1.28 8.43
N ASP A 74 -6.03 0.12 7.89
CA ASP A 74 -7.38 -0.45 7.98
C ASP A 74 -7.44 -1.68 8.93
N VAL A 75 -6.39 -1.94 9.73
CA VAL A 75 -6.28 -3.11 10.64
C VAL A 75 -7.54 -3.35 11.47
N GLN A 76 -8.06 -2.33 12.17
CA GLN A 76 -9.28 -2.47 12.96
C GLN A 76 -10.50 -2.85 12.10
N GLU A 77 -10.68 -2.21 10.95
CA GLU A 77 -11.82 -2.47 10.07
C GLU A 77 -11.76 -3.88 9.47
N ASP A 78 -10.55 -4.37 9.17
CA ASP A 78 -10.32 -5.72 8.66
C ASP A 78 -10.59 -6.77 9.75
N LEU A 79 -10.17 -6.52 10.99
CA LEU A 79 -10.47 -7.40 12.13
C LEU A 79 -11.98 -7.55 12.37
N GLN A 80 -12.75 -6.45 12.24
CA GLN A 80 -14.22 -6.49 12.33
C GLN A 80 -14.87 -7.39 11.27
N ARG A 81 -14.15 -7.70 10.19
CA ARG A 81 -14.57 -8.60 9.10
C ARG A 81 -13.94 -9.98 9.19
N ASP A 82 -13.36 -10.34 10.34
CA ASP A 82 -12.61 -11.58 10.55
C ASP A 82 -11.43 -11.75 9.57
N ARG A 83 -10.73 -10.65 9.26
CA ARG A 83 -9.57 -10.66 8.35
C ARG A 83 -8.31 -10.14 9.03
N ILE A 84 -7.19 -10.81 8.71
CA ILE A 84 -5.85 -10.37 9.10
C ILE A 84 -4.95 -10.51 7.89
N TYR A 85 -4.53 -9.36 7.36
CA TYR A 85 -3.59 -9.30 6.24
C TYR A 85 -2.12 -9.35 6.71
N LEU A 86 -1.84 -8.97 7.95
CA LEU A 86 -0.49 -9.09 8.52
C LEU A 86 -0.03 -10.56 8.46
N PRO A 87 1.15 -10.87 7.90
CA PRO A 87 1.60 -12.26 7.75
C PRO A 87 1.75 -12.98 9.08
N LEU A 88 1.21 -14.20 9.18
CA LEU A 88 1.17 -14.97 10.43
C LEU A 88 2.56 -15.38 10.91
N ASP A 89 3.47 -15.73 9.99
CA ASP A 89 4.87 -16.01 10.31
C ASP A 89 5.58 -14.81 10.93
N GLU A 90 5.20 -13.59 10.53
CA GLU A 90 5.76 -12.36 11.04
C GLU A 90 5.13 -11.95 12.37
N LEU A 91 3.83 -12.17 12.57
CA LEU A 91 3.22 -12.09 13.90
C LEU A 91 3.99 -12.96 14.91
N ALA A 92 4.21 -14.23 14.55
CA ALA A 92 4.98 -15.18 15.36
C ALA A 92 6.43 -14.73 15.57
N ARG A 93 7.11 -14.26 14.51
CA ARG A 93 8.49 -13.76 14.58
C ARG A 93 8.67 -12.64 15.59
N PHE A 94 7.71 -11.72 15.70
CA PHE A 94 7.78 -10.60 16.64
C PHE A 94 7.24 -10.94 18.03
N GLY A 95 6.66 -12.13 18.21
CA GLY A 95 6.05 -12.59 19.46
C GLY A 95 4.73 -11.88 19.75
N TYR A 96 3.93 -11.62 18.71
CA TYR A 96 2.63 -10.97 18.82
C TYR A 96 1.52 -11.93 18.37
N ALA A 97 0.57 -12.23 19.24
CA ALA A 97 -0.47 -13.22 18.95
C ALA A 97 -1.61 -12.63 18.10
N GLU A 98 -2.35 -13.50 17.39
CA GLU A 98 -3.60 -13.09 16.74
C GLU A 98 -4.64 -12.60 17.77
N ASP A 99 -4.69 -13.20 18.96
CA ASP A 99 -5.60 -12.77 20.02
C ASP A 99 -5.20 -11.41 20.60
N ASP A 100 -3.90 -11.12 20.75
CA ASP A 100 -3.42 -9.78 21.11
C ASP A 100 -3.90 -8.72 20.11
N LEU A 101 -3.88 -9.06 18.81
CA LEU A 101 -4.35 -8.19 17.74
C LEU A 101 -5.86 -7.94 17.84
N ARG A 102 -6.65 -8.98 18.14
CA ARG A 102 -8.11 -8.89 18.33
C ARG A 102 -8.51 -8.10 19.57
N GLU A 103 -7.74 -8.26 20.65
CA GLU A 103 -7.94 -7.54 21.92
C GLU A 103 -7.41 -6.10 21.88
N GLY A 104 -6.70 -5.73 20.81
CA GLY A 104 -6.14 -4.40 20.64
C GLY A 104 -4.96 -4.11 21.57
N VAL A 105 -4.19 -5.15 21.94
CA VAL A 105 -3.05 -5.03 22.85
C VAL A 105 -1.92 -4.25 22.20
N THR A 106 -1.52 -3.15 22.82
CA THR A 106 -0.38 -2.33 22.39
C THR A 106 0.83 -2.61 23.29
N ASN A 107 1.78 -3.39 22.79
CA ASN A 107 3.03 -3.75 23.49
C ASN A 107 4.25 -3.56 22.58
N ASP A 108 5.45 -3.81 23.10
CA ASP A 108 6.69 -3.64 22.32
C ASP A 108 6.75 -4.56 21.09
N ALA A 109 6.12 -5.73 21.14
CA ALA A 109 6.05 -6.65 20.00
C ALA A 109 5.22 -6.04 18.86
N PHE A 110 4.06 -5.46 19.17
CA PHE A 110 3.23 -4.73 18.22
C PHE A 110 4.00 -3.55 17.60
N GLN A 111 4.66 -2.74 18.42
CA GLN A 111 5.43 -1.58 17.95
C GLN A 111 6.52 -1.98 16.96
N ARG A 112 7.30 -3.04 17.27
CA ARG A 112 8.34 -3.56 16.37
C ARG A 112 7.77 -4.17 15.09
N LEU A 113 6.67 -4.92 15.19
CA LEU A 113 5.97 -5.50 14.04
C LEU A 113 5.50 -4.40 13.09
N MET A 114 4.81 -3.38 13.61
CA MET A 114 4.28 -2.28 12.80
C MET A 114 5.41 -1.47 12.15
N ALA A 115 6.49 -1.19 12.89
CA ALA A 115 7.67 -0.55 12.32
C ALA A 115 8.30 -1.37 11.18
N PHE A 116 8.35 -2.69 11.33
CA PHE A 116 8.85 -3.59 10.30
C PHE A 116 7.98 -3.57 9.03
N GLN A 117 6.65 -3.66 9.17
CA GLN A 117 5.74 -3.60 8.03
C GLN A 117 5.73 -2.22 7.36
N ALA A 118 5.75 -1.15 8.15
CA ALA A 118 5.80 0.21 7.62
C ALA A 118 7.12 0.46 6.87
N GLY A 119 8.25 0.02 7.43
CA GLY A 119 9.56 0.10 6.77
C GLY A 119 9.59 -0.65 5.43
N ARG A 120 8.98 -1.84 5.38
CA ARG A 120 8.81 -2.60 4.12
C ARG A 120 7.98 -1.84 3.09
N ALA A 121 6.83 -1.29 3.47
CA ALA A 121 6.02 -0.48 2.55
C ALA A 121 6.80 0.75 2.06
N GLY A 122 7.62 1.36 2.92
CA GLY A 122 8.54 2.44 2.58
C GLY A 122 9.56 2.06 1.49
N GLN A 123 10.12 0.84 1.53
CA GLN A 123 11.02 0.35 0.48
C GLN A 123 10.31 0.23 -0.88
N TYR A 124 9.06 -0.21 -0.90
CA TYR A 124 8.25 -0.24 -2.13
C TYR A 124 7.90 1.17 -2.61
N PHE A 125 7.67 2.15 -1.73
CA PHE A 125 7.51 3.55 -2.13
C PHE A 125 8.76 4.12 -2.78
N GLU A 126 9.93 3.82 -2.23
CA GLU A 126 11.21 4.29 -2.79
C GLU A 126 11.40 3.76 -4.22
N SER A 127 11.08 2.48 -4.45
CA SER A 127 11.09 1.95 -5.82
C SER A 127 9.96 2.51 -6.68
N GLY A 128 8.74 2.59 -6.16
CA GLY A 128 7.56 3.00 -6.89
C GLY A 128 7.59 4.45 -7.36
N ARG A 129 8.18 5.37 -6.57
CA ARG A 129 8.34 6.78 -6.94
C ARG A 129 9.26 6.98 -8.15
N ARG A 130 10.14 6.02 -8.46
CA ARG A 130 10.94 6.03 -9.69
C ARG A 130 10.11 5.84 -10.95
N LEU A 131 8.80 5.56 -10.83
CA LEU A 131 7.86 5.62 -11.96
C LEU A 131 7.66 7.06 -12.47
N LEU A 132 7.68 8.07 -11.59
CA LEU A 132 7.24 9.43 -11.91
C LEU A 132 7.92 10.05 -13.14
N PRO A 133 9.25 9.91 -13.35
CA PRO A 133 9.92 10.44 -14.53
C PRO A 133 9.46 9.80 -15.85
N TYR A 134 8.97 8.55 -15.82
CA TYR A 134 8.51 7.81 -16.99
C TYR A 134 7.13 8.22 -17.49
N LEU A 135 6.36 8.97 -16.68
CA LEU A 135 5.00 9.38 -16.98
C LEU A 135 4.95 10.75 -17.66
N SER A 136 3.88 10.98 -18.43
CA SER A 136 3.54 12.32 -18.92
C SER A 136 3.30 13.29 -17.76
N ARG A 137 3.48 14.60 -17.98
CA ARG A 137 3.38 15.64 -16.92
C ARG A 137 2.07 15.54 -16.11
N ARG A 138 0.94 15.35 -16.80
CA ARG A 138 -0.38 15.23 -16.17
C ARG A 138 -0.52 13.95 -15.35
N ALA A 139 -0.08 12.81 -15.89
CA ALA A 139 -0.11 11.53 -15.18
C ALA A 139 0.85 11.53 -13.99
N ARG A 140 2.04 12.12 -14.15
CA ARG A 140 3.03 12.32 -13.09
C ARG A 140 2.46 13.10 -11.91
N ALA A 141 1.75 14.20 -12.17
CA ALA A 141 1.09 14.97 -11.11
C ALA A 141 0.07 14.10 -10.34
N CYS A 142 -0.82 13.40 -11.06
CA CYS A 142 -1.84 12.55 -10.44
C CYS A 142 -1.25 11.42 -9.60
N VAL A 143 -0.29 10.67 -10.17
CA VAL A 143 0.39 9.57 -9.48
C VAL A 143 1.24 10.10 -8.31
N GLY A 144 1.89 11.25 -8.48
CA GLY A 144 2.66 11.93 -7.43
C GLY A 144 1.80 12.31 -6.23
N VAL A 145 0.62 12.91 -6.46
CA VAL A 145 -0.35 13.23 -5.40
C VAL A 145 -0.76 11.97 -4.64
N MET A 146 -1.12 10.91 -5.36
CA MET A 146 -1.54 9.64 -4.76
C MET A 146 -0.42 9.03 -3.92
N ALA A 147 0.78 8.93 -4.46
CA ALA A 147 1.95 8.41 -3.76
C ALA A 147 2.29 9.25 -2.52
N GLY A 148 2.19 10.59 -2.64
CA GLY A 148 2.40 11.52 -1.53
C GLY A 148 1.42 11.31 -0.39
N ILE A 149 0.11 11.27 -0.68
CA ILE A 149 -0.95 11.04 0.31
C ILE A 149 -0.69 9.74 1.07
N TYR A 150 -0.47 8.64 0.36
CA TYR A 150 -0.30 7.34 1.01
C TYR A 150 1.02 7.25 1.79
N SER A 151 2.11 7.82 1.28
CA SER A 151 3.35 7.86 2.06
C SER A 151 3.20 8.67 3.35
N THR A 152 2.42 9.76 3.35
CA THR A 152 2.17 10.52 4.57
C THR A 152 1.27 9.75 5.55
N ILE A 153 0.31 8.97 5.05
CA ILE A 153 -0.45 8.04 5.91
C ILE A 153 0.50 7.00 6.53
N LEU A 154 1.44 6.47 5.76
CA LEU A 154 2.44 5.53 6.27
C LEU A 154 3.34 6.17 7.33
N ASP A 155 3.77 7.42 7.13
CA ASP A 155 4.55 8.18 8.11
C ASP A 155 3.76 8.40 9.41
N ASP A 156 2.46 8.69 9.32
CA ASP A 156 1.57 8.82 10.49
C ASP A 156 1.41 7.49 11.24
N ILE A 157 1.26 6.37 10.52
CA ILE A 157 1.22 5.03 11.13
C ILE A 157 2.55 4.71 11.81
N GLN A 158 3.68 5.06 11.20
CA GLN A 158 4.99 4.80 11.80
C GLN A 158 5.23 5.63 13.07
N ARG A 159 4.62 6.82 13.15
CA ARG A 159 4.72 7.72 14.31
C ARG A 159 3.82 7.32 15.47
N GLU A 160 2.62 6.80 15.18
CA GLU A 160 1.61 6.44 16.20
C GLU A 160 0.86 5.14 15.79
N PRO A 161 1.55 3.99 15.76
CA PRO A 161 1.02 2.76 15.18
C PRO A 161 -0.18 2.21 15.93
N GLU A 162 -0.32 2.45 17.23
CA GLU A 162 -1.49 2.06 18.02
C GLU A 162 -2.81 2.67 17.51
N THR A 163 -2.74 3.74 16.72
CA THR A 163 -3.93 4.36 16.12
C THR A 163 -4.70 3.36 15.26
N VAL A 164 -4.01 2.47 14.54
CA VAL A 164 -4.62 1.55 13.57
C VAL A 164 -5.54 0.51 14.22
N LEU A 165 -5.38 0.26 15.52
CA LEU A 165 -6.23 -0.63 16.32
C LEU A 165 -7.50 0.09 16.82
N ARG A 166 -7.47 1.43 16.88
CA ARG A 166 -8.56 2.26 17.41
C ARG A 166 -9.47 2.82 16.32
N ARG A 167 -8.88 3.17 15.18
CA ARG A 167 -9.57 3.77 14.04
C ARG A 167 -8.71 3.67 12.78
N ARG A 168 -9.38 3.85 11.65
CA ARG A 168 -8.72 4.08 10.37
C ARG A 168 -7.86 5.34 10.36
N VAL A 169 -6.60 5.22 9.94
CA VAL A 169 -5.68 6.36 9.76
C VAL A 169 -5.93 7.02 8.41
N SER A 170 -6.20 8.34 8.41
CA SER A 170 -6.44 9.10 7.19
C SER A 170 -6.04 10.56 7.33
N LEU A 171 -5.75 11.22 6.20
CA LEU A 171 -5.43 12.64 6.16
C LEU A 171 -6.69 13.50 6.09
N SER A 172 -6.65 14.66 6.74
CA SER A 172 -7.64 15.73 6.60
C SER A 172 -7.69 16.28 5.16
N ALA A 173 -8.79 16.96 4.82
CA ALA A 173 -8.93 17.62 3.53
C ALA A 173 -7.83 18.67 3.29
N GLY A 174 -7.45 19.42 4.32
CA GLY A 174 -6.37 20.42 4.25
C GLY A 174 -5.00 19.79 3.95
N GLN A 175 -4.66 18.68 4.61
CA GLN A 175 -3.42 17.94 4.33
C GLN A 175 -3.40 17.39 2.90
N LYS A 176 -4.51 16.84 2.41
CA LYS A 176 -4.64 16.35 1.02
C LYS A 176 -4.45 17.48 0.01
N LEU A 177 -5.07 18.65 0.24
CA LEU A 177 -4.92 19.83 -0.62
C LEU A 177 -3.48 20.36 -0.62
N ALA A 178 -2.82 20.43 0.54
CA ALA A 178 -1.43 20.86 0.65
C ALA A 178 -0.48 19.94 -0.13
N LEU A 179 -0.67 18.62 -0.01
CA LEU A 179 0.09 17.63 -0.77
C LEU A 179 -0.18 17.73 -2.27
N ALA A 180 -1.44 17.90 -2.66
CA ALA A 180 -1.79 18.07 -4.07
C ALA A 180 -1.14 19.32 -4.69
N GLY A 181 -1.18 20.45 -3.98
CA GLY A 181 -0.50 21.68 -4.41
C GLY A 181 1.01 21.50 -4.55
N ARG A 182 1.67 20.83 -3.59
CA ARG A 182 3.11 20.55 -3.64
C ARG A 182 3.49 19.69 -4.85
N GLU A 183 2.74 18.62 -5.11
CA GLU A 183 3.03 17.69 -6.20
C GLU A 183 2.69 18.28 -7.58
N LEU A 184 1.65 19.12 -7.66
CA LEU A 184 1.40 19.93 -8.85
C LEU A 184 2.62 20.81 -9.16
N VAL A 185 3.11 21.59 -8.20
CA VAL A 185 4.30 22.44 -8.41
C VAL A 185 5.52 21.61 -8.82
N ARG A 186 5.79 20.48 -8.16
CA ARG A 186 6.90 19.58 -8.49
C ARG A 186 6.79 19.03 -9.92
N SER A 187 5.58 18.68 -10.38
CA SER A 187 5.34 18.22 -11.75
C SER A 187 5.53 19.32 -12.81
N LEU A 188 5.58 20.58 -12.41
CA LEU A 188 5.85 21.68 -13.33
C LEU A 188 7.35 21.90 -13.57
N VAL A 189 8.21 21.47 -12.63
CA VAL A 189 9.66 21.74 -12.59
C VAL A 189 10.50 20.55 -13.08
N LEU A 190 10.01 19.31 -12.92
CA LEU A 190 10.59 18.07 -13.46
C LEU A 190 9.99 17.71 -14.81
#